data_AF-A0A0K8T814-F1
#
_entry.id   AF-A0A0K8T814-F1
#
_cell.length_a   1.000
_cell.length_b   1.000
_cell.length_c   1.000
_cell.angle_alpha   90.00
_cell.angle_beta   90.00
_cell.angle_gamma   90.00
#
_symmetry.space_group_name_H-M   'P 1'
#
loop_
_entity.id
_entity.type
_entity.pdbx_description
1 polymer ?
#
loop_
_entity_poly.entity_id
_entity_poly.type
_entity_poly.pdbx_seq_one_letter_code
_entity_poly.pdbx_strand_id
1 'polypeptide(L)'
;MRISFVLLVFWLGVATTRHVRDQRLLRKVVQDNTGIIEWIVEHIEEAIRELEKESTISNYECLVGMAYVVQDVAKGKFWAIGMIDSSAKIPDGILQANFNDLGVYDQCVAIVNPNPEMPFTGMHCLVDFKITVPADMTFEVDGSTLSIATLLGSNVVTLTLGHCYPSVCKPSTIQDAYNLLAGRVGSMTNGSYNLEIAIDPTDCHLADRDVLQTSDWLVLMVIAMILFTAALSTTLDIAYFRHELKDRRATMGEQAALSFSVFTNGKKLLNLQQGADSINCLNGLKFFSIGWVVLGHRYRYIAQEPVDNLIKMAPALKQWSKMVIFSAPLSVDTFFMISGLLNMYQFMRTRSKKRSYSPVETIVSYIHRFVRITPSYAMAIAFTSTLLYRMGDGPEWDRMIRPVQNDCKTGWWYNILYINNIGIDNYCMLQSWYLSADMQMFWAAPLLMYPLWRWPIVGYVETFLLLGASVAAPLLVSLHFEIPAPIPVTADGDRKT
;
A
#
# COMPACT_ATOMS: atom_id res chain seq x y z
N MET A 1 -15.11 2.54 34.02
CA MET A 1 -13.70 3.02 34.04
C MET A 1 -13.00 2.83 35.41
N ARG A 2 -13.29 1.73 36.12
CA ARG A 2 -12.51 1.24 37.28
C ARG A 2 -12.01 -0.19 37.04
N ILE A 3 -12.02 -0.67 35.79
CA ILE A 3 -11.79 -2.10 35.50
C ILE A 3 -10.53 -2.30 34.65
N SER A 4 -10.23 -1.49 33.63
CA SER A 4 -9.00 -1.70 32.84
C SER A 4 -7.73 -1.28 33.56
N PHE A 5 -7.75 -0.19 34.34
CA PHE A 5 -6.61 0.18 35.21
C PHE A 5 -6.51 -0.72 36.45
N VAL A 6 -7.66 -1.18 36.98
CA VAL A 6 -7.69 -2.18 38.06
C VAL A 6 -7.25 -3.55 37.56
N LEU A 7 -7.45 -3.89 36.29
CA LEU A 7 -6.94 -5.12 35.67
C LEU A 7 -5.43 -5.03 35.46
N LEU A 8 -4.86 -3.86 35.14
CA LEU A 8 -3.40 -3.66 35.11
C LEU A 8 -2.79 -3.81 36.52
N VAL A 9 -3.46 -3.27 37.54
CA VAL A 9 -3.11 -3.43 38.96
C VAL A 9 -3.37 -4.87 39.45
N PHE A 10 -4.40 -5.56 38.95
CA PHE A 10 -4.67 -6.98 39.25
C PHE A 10 -3.68 -7.89 38.54
N TRP A 11 -3.20 -7.57 37.34
CA TRP A 11 -2.19 -8.36 36.63
C TRP A 11 -0.82 -8.24 37.29
N LEU A 12 -0.42 -7.03 37.67
CA LEU A 12 0.77 -6.79 38.50
C LEU A 12 0.62 -7.41 39.90
N GLY A 13 -0.59 -7.43 40.45
CA GLY A 13 -0.93 -8.05 41.74
C GLY A 13 -1.00 -9.58 41.70
N VAL A 14 -1.42 -10.20 40.60
CA VAL A 14 -1.56 -11.66 40.49
C VAL A 14 -0.22 -12.31 40.13
N ALA A 15 0.64 -11.66 39.34
CA ALA A 15 1.97 -12.20 39.00
C ALA A 15 2.95 -12.24 40.19
N THR A 16 2.72 -11.46 41.25
CA THR A 16 3.61 -11.37 42.42
C THR A 16 3.15 -12.21 43.63
N THR A 17 1.98 -12.85 43.56
CA THR A 17 1.39 -13.55 44.73
C THR A 17 1.95 -14.93 45.02
N ARG A 18 2.85 -15.50 44.20
CA ARG A 18 3.43 -16.80 44.53
C ARG A 18 4.66 -16.76 45.45
N HIS A 19 5.36 -15.64 45.62
CA HIS A 19 6.57 -15.61 46.48
C HIS A 19 6.89 -14.32 47.26
N VAL A 20 6.00 -13.33 47.34
CA VAL A 20 6.30 -12.13 48.16
C VAL A 20 5.72 -12.27 49.57
N ARG A 21 6.61 -12.54 50.54
CA ARG A 21 6.29 -12.77 51.97
C ARG A 21 6.01 -11.49 52.76
N ASP A 22 6.05 -10.31 52.13
CA ASP A 22 5.96 -9.02 52.81
C ASP A 22 4.87 -8.11 52.23
N GLN A 23 3.71 -8.07 52.90
CA GLN A 23 2.57 -7.22 52.52
C GLN A 23 2.83 -5.72 52.71
N ARG A 24 3.89 -5.31 53.42
CA ARG A 24 4.22 -3.88 53.62
C ARG A 24 4.88 -3.26 52.39
N LEU A 25 5.66 -4.04 51.64
CA LEU A 25 6.35 -3.58 50.44
C LEU A 25 5.35 -3.32 49.30
N LEU A 26 4.38 -4.22 49.12
CA LEU A 26 3.30 -4.08 48.12
C LEU A 26 2.42 -2.86 48.42
N ARG A 27 2.15 -2.61 49.72
CA ARG A 27 1.37 -1.45 50.15
C ARG A 27 2.14 -0.14 49.90
N LYS A 28 3.46 -0.12 50.11
CA LYS A 28 4.33 1.03 49.80
C LYS A 28 4.36 1.34 48.30
N VAL A 29 4.54 0.34 47.43
CA VAL A 29 4.56 0.51 45.97
C VAL A 29 3.21 1.00 45.42
N VAL A 30 2.10 0.55 46.01
CA VAL A 30 0.76 1.03 45.63
C VAL A 30 0.50 2.45 46.15
N GLN A 31 1.02 2.81 47.33
CA GLN A 31 0.89 4.16 47.91
C GLN A 31 1.80 5.19 47.24
N ASP A 32 2.96 4.77 46.73
CA ASP A 32 3.87 5.62 45.95
C ASP A 32 3.32 5.89 44.54
N ASN A 33 2.45 5.03 44.01
CA ASN A 33 1.85 5.16 42.66
C ASN A 33 0.47 5.87 42.64
N THR A 34 -0.19 6.09 43.78
CA THR A 34 -1.41 6.93 43.84
C THR A 34 -1.11 8.39 43.53
N GLY A 35 0.10 8.87 43.86
CA GLY A 35 0.56 10.22 43.52
C GLY A 35 0.66 10.46 42.02
N ILE A 36 1.00 9.44 41.21
CA ILE A 36 1.04 9.57 39.75
C ILE A 36 -0.36 9.75 39.18
N ILE A 37 -1.37 9.06 39.71
CA ILE A 37 -2.75 9.17 39.23
C ILE A 37 -3.36 10.53 39.65
N GLU A 38 -3.16 10.94 40.90
CA GLU A 38 -3.57 12.28 41.37
C GLU A 38 -2.86 13.39 40.60
N TRP A 39 -1.56 13.23 40.32
CA TRP A 39 -0.77 14.13 39.49
C TRP A 39 -1.28 14.18 38.04
N ILE A 40 -1.56 13.03 37.41
CA ILE A 40 -2.13 12.97 36.04
C ILE A 40 -3.48 13.70 36.02
N VAL A 41 -4.35 13.47 37.00
CA VAL A 41 -5.67 14.12 37.07
C VAL A 41 -5.51 15.63 37.27
N GLU A 42 -4.67 16.08 38.18
CA GLU A 42 -4.41 17.51 38.44
C GLU A 42 -3.77 18.21 37.22
N HIS A 43 -2.90 17.52 36.48
CA HIS A 43 -2.26 18.05 35.28
C HIS A 43 -3.18 18.03 34.06
N ILE A 44 -4.09 17.05 33.96
CA ILE A 44 -5.17 17.07 32.96
C ILE A 44 -6.12 18.24 33.25
N GLU A 45 -6.49 18.46 34.52
CA GLU A 45 -7.32 19.60 34.92
C GLU A 45 -6.64 20.94 34.60
N GLU A 46 -5.33 21.05 34.80
CA GLU A 46 -4.57 22.27 34.46
C GLU A 46 -4.43 22.46 32.94
N ALA A 47 -4.18 21.39 32.17
CA ALA A 47 -4.15 21.45 30.71
C ALA A 47 -5.51 21.85 30.12
N ILE A 48 -6.61 21.36 30.69
CA ILE A 48 -7.98 21.79 30.33
C ILE A 48 -8.16 23.29 30.58
N ARG A 49 -7.67 23.81 31.71
CA ARG A 49 -7.75 25.25 32.04
C ARG A 49 -6.91 26.14 31.11
N GLU A 50 -5.75 25.66 30.65
CA GLU A 50 -4.93 26.39 29.67
C GLU A 50 -5.57 26.38 28.27
N LEU A 51 -6.15 25.26 27.85
CA LEU A 51 -6.95 25.19 26.61
C LEU A 51 -8.18 26.12 26.64
N GLU A 52 -8.76 26.32 27.81
CA GLU A 52 -9.87 27.26 28.04
C GLU A 52 -9.44 28.73 27.89
N LYS A 53 -8.17 29.07 28.22
CA LYS A 53 -7.64 30.44 28.09
C LYS A 53 -7.33 30.83 26.65
N GLU A 54 -7.00 29.88 25.77
CA GLU A 54 -6.70 30.11 24.35
C GLU A 54 -7.93 30.00 23.43
N SER A 55 -9.14 29.79 23.97
CA SER A 55 -10.23 29.17 23.21
C SER A 55 -10.72 29.98 22.00
N THR A 56 -10.60 29.39 20.82
CA THR A 56 -11.55 29.59 19.72
C THR A 56 -12.82 28.77 20.00
N ILE A 57 -13.97 29.17 19.47
CA ILE A 57 -15.30 28.50 19.69
C ILE A 57 -15.21 26.98 19.46
N SER A 58 -14.42 26.54 18.48
CA SER A 58 -14.22 25.13 18.14
C SER A 58 -13.54 24.30 19.22
N ASN A 59 -12.64 24.89 20.02
CA ASN A 59 -11.94 24.17 21.09
C ASN A 59 -12.89 23.91 22.28
N TYR A 60 -13.78 24.87 22.56
CA TYR A 60 -14.78 24.76 23.61
C TYR A 60 -15.78 23.62 23.34
N GLU A 61 -16.30 23.49 22.12
CA GLU A 61 -17.22 22.42 21.76
C GLU A 61 -16.59 21.02 21.92
N CYS A 62 -15.32 20.87 21.54
CA CYS A 62 -14.58 19.62 21.74
C CYS A 62 -14.41 19.28 23.22
N LEU A 63 -14.03 20.25 24.06
CA LEU A 63 -13.86 20.05 25.51
C LEU A 63 -15.18 19.64 26.17
N VAL A 64 -16.28 20.32 25.83
CA VAL A 64 -17.60 19.97 26.38
C VAL A 64 -18.06 18.60 25.87
N GLY A 65 -17.83 18.27 24.60
CA GLY A 65 -18.12 16.94 24.03
C GLY A 65 -17.37 15.83 24.77
N MET A 66 -16.07 16.02 25.01
CA MET A 66 -15.25 15.09 25.79
C MET A 66 -15.72 14.99 27.24
N ALA A 67 -16.11 16.10 27.87
CA ALA A 67 -16.66 16.10 29.23
C ALA A 67 -17.96 15.27 29.32
N TYR A 68 -18.84 15.35 28.31
CA TYR A 68 -20.02 14.48 28.24
C TYR A 68 -19.66 13.00 28.16
N VAL A 69 -18.67 12.63 27.33
CA VAL A 69 -18.19 11.24 27.24
C VAL A 69 -17.71 10.76 28.61
N VAL A 70 -16.84 11.51 29.29
CA VAL A 70 -16.33 11.15 30.62
C VAL A 70 -17.45 11.01 31.66
N GLN A 71 -18.39 11.96 31.66
CA GLN A 71 -19.52 11.95 32.59
C GLN A 71 -20.42 10.74 32.36
N ASP A 72 -20.71 10.40 31.11
CA ASP A 72 -21.59 9.29 30.76
C ASP A 72 -20.92 7.93 30.89
N VAL A 73 -19.59 7.85 30.75
CA VAL A 73 -18.79 6.69 31.16
C VAL A 73 -18.89 6.46 32.67
N ALA A 74 -18.82 7.52 33.48
CA ALA A 74 -18.98 7.41 34.94
C ALA A 74 -20.38 6.93 35.33
N LYS A 75 -21.41 7.26 34.54
CA LYS A 75 -22.79 6.77 34.68
C LYS A 75 -23.02 5.37 34.08
N GLY A 76 -22.01 4.76 33.47
CA GLY A 76 -22.12 3.41 32.90
C GLY A 76 -22.91 3.34 31.58
N LYS A 77 -23.02 4.44 30.83
CA LYS A 77 -23.75 4.43 29.56
C LYS A 77 -22.93 3.74 28.45
N PHE A 78 -23.56 2.78 27.76
CA PHE A 78 -22.91 1.95 26.76
C PHE A 78 -22.30 2.73 25.59
N TRP A 79 -22.97 3.76 25.07
CA TRP A 79 -22.47 4.54 23.93
C TRP A 79 -21.11 5.21 24.25
N ALA A 80 -20.98 5.77 25.46
CA ALA A 80 -19.79 6.47 25.90
C ALA A 80 -18.67 5.49 26.28
N ILE A 81 -19.02 4.34 26.89
CA ILE A 81 -18.08 3.23 27.09
C ILE A 81 -17.56 2.72 25.74
N GLY A 82 -18.44 2.65 24.74
CA GLY A 82 -18.12 2.24 23.38
C GLY A 82 -17.02 3.08 22.74
N MET A 83 -16.93 4.38 23.04
CA MET A 83 -15.86 5.25 22.50
C MET A 83 -14.49 4.92 23.10
N ILE A 84 -14.45 4.59 24.39
CA ILE A 84 -13.20 4.16 25.05
C ILE A 84 -12.83 2.75 24.59
N ASP A 85 -13.83 1.88 24.45
CA ASP A 85 -13.64 0.50 24.02
C ASP A 85 -13.18 0.40 22.56
N SER A 86 -13.65 1.29 21.68
CA SER A 86 -13.20 1.36 20.29
C SER A 86 -11.82 2.00 20.12
N SER A 87 -11.34 2.76 21.11
CA SER A 87 -10.01 3.35 21.08
C SER A 87 -8.93 2.28 21.33
N ALA A 88 -7.80 2.43 20.65
CA ALA A 88 -6.60 1.64 20.81
C ALA A 88 -6.07 1.71 22.25
N LYS A 89 -5.39 0.65 22.65
CA LYS A 89 -4.72 0.57 23.94
C LYS A 89 -3.22 0.54 23.67
N ILE A 90 -2.43 0.43 24.74
CA ILE A 90 -1.00 0.14 24.57
C ILE A 90 -0.92 -1.25 23.91
N PRO A 91 -0.30 -1.38 22.72
CA PRO A 91 -0.24 -2.65 22.03
C PRO A 91 0.56 -3.68 22.83
N ASP A 92 0.10 -4.93 22.81
CA ASP A 92 0.90 -6.04 23.27
C ASP A 92 2.08 -6.28 22.31
N GLY A 93 3.22 -6.73 22.84
CA GLY A 93 4.36 -7.08 21.99
C GLY A 93 5.20 -5.90 21.51
N ILE A 94 5.23 -4.76 22.22
CA ILE A 94 6.16 -3.65 21.94
C ILE A 94 7.62 -4.14 21.86
N LEU A 95 8.01 -5.10 22.70
CA LEU A 95 9.34 -5.73 22.67
C LEU A 95 9.58 -6.62 21.45
N GLN A 96 8.54 -6.94 20.67
CA GLN A 96 8.62 -7.60 19.36
C GLN A 96 8.50 -6.58 18.20
N ALA A 97 8.58 -5.29 18.53
CA ALA A 97 8.37 -4.15 17.64
C ALA A 97 6.95 -4.07 17.05
N ASN A 98 5.93 -4.41 17.86
CA ASN A 98 4.56 -4.04 17.57
C ASN A 98 4.32 -2.57 17.97
N PHE A 99 4.30 -1.67 17.00
CA PHE A 99 4.09 -0.23 17.21
C PHE A 99 2.74 0.28 16.68
N ASN A 100 1.81 -0.61 16.38
CA ASN A 100 0.53 -0.22 15.79
C ASN A 100 -0.62 -0.91 16.52
N ASP A 101 -1.58 -0.11 16.98
CA ASP A 101 -2.92 -0.60 17.38
C ASP A 101 -3.95 0.35 16.78
N LEU A 102 -4.69 -0.12 15.77
CA LEU A 102 -5.63 0.73 15.03
C LEU A 102 -6.96 0.94 15.76
N GLY A 103 -7.18 0.29 16.91
CA GLY A 103 -8.48 0.28 17.57
C GLY A 103 -9.58 -0.36 16.72
N VAL A 104 -10.84 -0.16 17.10
CA VAL A 104 -12.02 -0.73 16.42
C VAL A 104 -12.73 0.37 15.64
N TYR A 105 -12.32 0.57 14.39
CA TYR A 105 -12.82 1.61 13.48
C TYR A 105 -14.36 1.64 13.38
N ASP A 106 -14.96 0.52 12.95
CA ASP A 106 -16.41 0.44 12.69
C ASP A 106 -17.25 0.72 13.95
N GLN A 107 -16.76 0.30 15.12
CA GLN A 107 -17.41 0.58 16.40
C GLN A 107 -17.35 2.06 16.75
N CYS A 108 -16.22 2.74 16.51
CA CYS A 108 -16.09 4.16 16.80
C CYS A 108 -17.06 4.99 15.97
N VAL A 109 -17.02 4.85 14.63
CA VAL A 109 -17.78 5.70 13.72
C VAL A 109 -19.29 5.49 13.82
N ALA A 110 -19.74 4.30 14.26
CA ALA A 110 -21.14 3.99 14.47
C ALA A 110 -21.74 4.60 15.75
N ILE A 111 -20.92 5.16 16.66
CA ILE A 111 -21.40 5.74 17.91
C ILE A 111 -22.05 7.11 17.66
N VAL A 112 -23.22 7.32 18.27
CA VAL A 112 -23.96 8.58 18.24
C VAL A 112 -24.25 9.00 19.68
N ASN A 113 -23.98 10.26 20.01
CA ASN A 113 -24.36 10.82 21.30
C ASN A 113 -25.90 10.97 21.37
N PRO A 114 -26.59 10.33 22.33
CA PRO A 114 -28.04 10.44 22.46
C PRO A 114 -28.51 11.78 23.04
N ASN A 115 -27.62 12.64 23.54
CA ASN A 115 -28.00 13.94 24.10
C ASN A 115 -28.34 14.96 22.99
N PRO A 116 -29.60 15.43 22.88
CA PRO A 116 -29.98 16.41 21.87
C PRO A 116 -29.38 17.81 22.09
N GLU A 117 -28.88 18.12 23.29
CA GLU A 117 -28.21 19.41 23.57
C GLU A 117 -26.82 19.49 22.93
N MET A 118 -26.22 18.34 22.59
CA MET A 118 -24.91 18.25 21.96
C MET A 118 -24.82 17.04 21.03
N PRO A 119 -25.50 17.06 19.87
CA PRO A 119 -25.47 15.95 18.94
C PRO A 119 -24.08 15.86 18.29
N PHE A 120 -23.42 14.72 18.46
CA PHE A 120 -22.18 14.37 17.75
C PHE A 120 -22.13 12.88 17.48
N THR A 121 -21.25 12.49 16.56
CA THR A 121 -20.93 11.10 16.24
C THR A 121 -19.49 10.78 16.62
N GLY A 122 -19.12 9.51 16.68
CA GLY A 122 -17.73 9.12 16.85
C GLY A 122 -16.92 9.43 15.59
N MET A 123 -15.73 9.96 15.80
CA MET A 123 -14.70 10.21 14.80
C MET A 123 -13.48 9.38 15.17
N HIS A 124 -13.11 8.44 14.31
CA HIS A 124 -11.92 7.61 14.51
C HIS A 124 -10.72 8.33 13.91
N CYS A 125 -9.63 8.47 14.67
CA CYS A 125 -8.40 9.12 14.24
C CYS A 125 -7.19 8.24 14.51
N LEU A 126 -6.26 8.11 13.57
CA LEU A 126 -4.91 7.61 13.88
C LEU A 126 -4.07 8.74 14.49
N VAL A 127 -3.43 8.44 15.62
CA VAL A 127 -2.57 9.34 16.36
C VAL A 127 -1.16 8.76 16.37
N ASP A 128 -0.21 9.49 15.80
CA ASP A 128 1.18 9.07 15.73
C ASP A 128 1.96 9.69 16.90
N PHE A 129 2.35 8.85 17.85
CA PHE A 129 3.24 9.21 18.95
C PHE A 129 4.69 8.98 18.50
N LYS A 130 5.37 10.05 18.11
CA LYS A 130 6.76 10.02 17.63
C LYS A 130 7.70 10.22 18.80
N ILE A 131 8.40 9.16 19.17
CA ILE A 131 9.38 9.15 20.26
C ILE A 131 10.77 9.24 19.62
N THR A 132 11.42 10.39 19.74
CA THR A 132 12.82 10.54 19.36
C THR A 132 13.70 10.02 20.48
N VAL A 133 14.47 8.97 20.17
CA VAL A 133 15.35 8.30 21.11
C VAL A 133 16.81 8.71 20.85
N PRO A 134 17.66 8.82 21.89
CA PRO A 134 19.09 9.07 21.70
C PRO A 134 19.73 8.03 20.76
N ALA A 135 20.57 8.49 19.85
CA ALA A 135 21.18 7.65 18.80
C ALA A 135 22.13 6.56 19.36
N ASP A 136 22.60 6.74 20.59
CA ASP A 136 23.45 5.83 21.35
C ASP A 136 22.66 4.76 22.13
N MET A 137 21.33 4.78 22.09
CA MET A 137 20.53 3.73 22.71
C MET A 137 20.68 2.40 21.95
N THR A 138 21.30 1.43 22.62
CA THR A 138 21.49 0.06 22.13
C THR A 138 20.63 -0.93 22.91
N PHE A 139 20.01 -1.87 22.21
CA PHE A 139 19.33 -3.02 22.79
C PHE A 139 20.10 -4.29 22.48
N GLU A 140 20.17 -5.19 23.46
CA GLU A 140 20.73 -6.53 23.26
C GLU A 140 19.60 -7.47 22.80
N VAL A 141 19.64 -7.89 21.54
CA VAL A 141 18.69 -8.86 20.97
C VAL A 141 19.48 -10.09 20.54
N ASP A 142 19.18 -11.24 21.15
CA ASP A 142 19.83 -12.52 20.88
C ASP A 142 21.38 -12.46 20.94
N GLY A 143 21.94 -11.75 21.92
CA GLY A 143 23.38 -11.61 22.14
C GLY A 143 24.10 -10.64 21.20
N SER A 144 23.34 -9.89 20.37
CA SER A 144 23.84 -8.82 19.52
C SER A 144 23.34 -7.47 20.00
N THR A 145 24.24 -6.50 20.22
CA THR A 145 23.87 -5.11 20.50
C THR A 145 23.49 -4.39 19.21
N LEU A 146 22.19 -4.14 19.01
CA LEU A 146 21.69 -3.33 17.89
C LEU A 146 21.25 -1.95 18.40
N SER A 147 21.59 -0.90 17.66
CA SER A 147 20.98 0.42 17.88
C SER A 147 19.57 0.45 17.31
N ILE A 148 18.72 1.30 17.87
CA ILE A 148 17.36 1.56 17.33
C ILE A 148 17.44 2.01 15.88
N ALA A 149 18.41 2.86 15.55
CA ALA A 149 18.62 3.37 14.21
C ALA A 149 18.94 2.24 13.21
N THR A 150 19.68 1.22 13.62
CA THR A 150 19.94 0.05 12.76
C THR A 150 18.71 -0.84 12.59
N LEU A 151 17.86 -0.95 13.61
CA LEU A 151 16.66 -1.80 13.56
C LEU A 151 15.52 -1.17 12.75
N LEU A 152 15.29 0.14 12.92
CA LEU A 152 14.16 0.87 12.34
C LEU A 152 14.54 1.76 11.15
N GLY A 153 15.83 1.94 10.88
CA GLY A 153 16.32 2.87 9.86
C GLY A 153 16.22 4.34 10.27
N SER A 154 15.72 4.64 11.46
CA SER A 154 15.57 5.98 12.03
C SER A 154 15.74 5.95 13.55
N ASN A 155 16.05 7.10 14.15
CA ASN A 155 16.06 7.30 15.61
C ASN A 155 14.68 7.69 16.18
N VAL A 156 13.63 7.63 15.37
CA VAL A 156 12.27 8.00 15.74
C VAL A 156 11.40 6.74 15.71
N VAL A 157 10.92 6.36 16.89
CA VAL A 157 9.93 5.28 17.03
C VAL A 157 8.54 5.90 16.94
N THR A 158 7.78 5.56 15.91
CA THR A 158 6.40 6.02 15.77
C THR A 158 5.46 4.93 16.25
N LEU A 159 4.72 5.22 17.32
CA LEU A 159 3.61 4.39 17.80
C LEU A 159 2.30 4.96 17.24
N THR A 160 1.65 4.25 16.32
CA THR A 160 0.39 4.66 15.71
C THR A 160 -0.78 4.02 16.45
N LEU A 161 -1.62 4.85 17.07
CA LEU A 161 -2.78 4.42 17.86
C LEU A 161 -4.08 5.01 17.29
N GLY A 162 -5.08 4.16 17.05
CA GLY A 162 -6.40 4.61 16.59
C GLY A 162 -7.33 4.97 17.75
N HIS A 163 -7.66 6.24 17.93
CA HIS A 163 -8.51 6.72 19.03
C HIS A 163 -9.85 7.28 18.55
N CYS A 164 -10.87 7.16 19.38
CA CYS A 164 -12.22 7.64 19.10
C CYS A 164 -12.51 8.96 19.82
N TYR A 165 -12.83 10.01 19.05
CA TYR A 165 -13.17 11.33 19.55
C TYR A 165 -14.57 11.75 19.12
N PRO A 166 -15.21 12.73 19.78
CA PRO A 166 -16.41 13.37 19.28
C PRO A 166 -16.16 14.07 17.93
N SER A 167 -17.11 14.00 17.01
CA SER A 167 -17.01 14.66 15.69
C SER A 167 -16.96 16.20 15.74
N VAL A 168 -17.30 16.79 16.89
CA VAL A 168 -17.12 18.22 17.17
C VAL A 168 -15.65 18.62 17.41
N CYS A 169 -14.76 17.65 17.64
CA CYS A 169 -13.33 17.88 17.80
C CYS A 169 -12.64 18.01 16.45
N LYS A 170 -11.76 19.02 16.32
CA LYS A 170 -10.87 19.13 15.15
C LYS A 170 -9.57 18.36 15.40
N PRO A 171 -8.98 17.75 14.36
CA PRO A 171 -7.69 17.06 14.48
C PRO A 171 -6.59 17.94 15.08
N SER A 172 -6.52 19.21 14.68
CA SER A 172 -5.55 20.18 15.21
C SER A 172 -5.72 20.41 16.72
N THR A 173 -6.96 20.56 17.20
CA THR A 173 -7.25 20.76 18.62
C THR A 173 -6.81 19.57 19.46
N ILE A 174 -7.04 18.35 18.94
CA ILE A 174 -6.62 17.11 19.60
C ILE A 174 -5.08 17.05 19.65
N GLN A 175 -4.42 17.35 18.53
CA GLN A 175 -2.96 17.37 18.43
C GLN A 175 -2.34 18.38 19.41
N ASP A 176 -2.88 19.60 19.49
CA ASP A 176 -2.41 20.64 20.41
C ASP A 176 -2.54 20.19 21.87
N ALA A 177 -3.68 19.61 22.24
CA ALA A 177 -3.91 19.08 23.58
C ALA A 177 -2.89 17.99 23.97
N TYR A 178 -2.57 17.10 23.04
CA TYR A 178 -1.54 16.07 23.23
C TYR A 178 -0.13 16.65 23.34
N ASN A 179 0.22 17.61 22.48
CA ASN A 179 1.56 18.21 22.49
C ASN A 179 1.82 19.04 23.75
N LEU A 180 0.79 19.66 24.33
CA LEU A 180 0.88 20.30 25.65
C LEU A 180 1.26 19.30 26.75
N LEU A 181 0.65 18.11 26.74
CA LEU A 181 1.01 17.03 27.67
C LEU A 181 2.41 16.47 27.39
N ALA A 182 2.77 16.30 26.12
CA ALA A 182 4.06 15.79 25.70
C ALA A 182 5.21 16.72 26.10
N GLY A 183 5.04 18.04 25.98
CA GLY A 183 6.02 19.04 26.43
C GLY A 183 6.32 18.95 27.93
N ARG A 184 5.33 18.59 28.75
CA ARG A 184 5.51 18.34 30.20
C ARG A 184 6.24 17.03 30.47
N VAL A 185 6.09 16.01 29.63
CA VAL A 185 6.87 14.77 29.73
C VAL A 185 8.33 15.00 29.31
N GLY A 186 8.56 15.80 28.26
CA GLY A 186 9.90 16.18 27.81
C GLY A 186 10.71 16.92 28.89
N SER A 187 10.06 17.82 29.64
CA SER A 187 10.71 18.53 30.75
C SER A 187 11.08 17.61 31.92
N MET A 188 10.30 16.55 32.18
CA MET A 188 10.63 15.55 33.21
C MET A 188 11.84 14.68 32.86
N THR A 189 12.14 14.49 31.58
CA THR A 189 13.26 13.63 31.13
C THR A 189 14.56 14.41 30.86
N ASN A 190 14.64 15.69 31.28
CA ASN A 190 15.73 16.60 30.94
C ASN A 190 16.02 16.68 29.41
N GLY A 191 14.99 16.47 28.57
CA GLY A 191 15.14 16.46 27.12
C GLY A 191 15.83 15.22 26.53
N SER A 192 16.06 14.17 27.33
CA SER A 192 16.65 12.91 26.83
C SER A 192 15.73 12.18 25.87
N TYR A 193 14.42 12.42 25.98
CA TYR A 193 13.40 11.89 25.07
C TYR A 193 12.51 13.03 24.63
N ASN A 194 12.34 13.17 23.32
CA ASN A 194 11.36 14.11 22.77
C ASN A 194 10.16 13.31 22.27
N LEU A 195 8.98 13.59 22.83
CA LEU A 195 7.72 13.06 22.38
C LEU A 195 7.01 14.13 21.57
N GLU A 196 6.78 13.86 20.30
CA GLU A 196 5.97 14.69 19.40
C GLU A 196 4.73 13.90 19.01
N ILE A 197 3.56 14.52 19.09
CA ILE A 197 2.30 13.88 18.71
C ILE A 197 1.81 14.56 17.43
N ALA A 198 1.56 13.74 16.42
CA ALA A 198 1.11 14.19 15.11
C ALA A 198 -0.21 13.48 14.75
N ILE A 199 -1.16 14.25 14.23
CA ILE A 199 -2.44 13.75 13.72
C ILE A 199 -2.63 14.35 12.34
N ASP A 200 -2.57 13.53 11.29
CA ASP A 200 -2.93 13.99 9.96
C ASP A 200 -4.46 14.19 9.90
N PRO A 201 -4.97 15.35 9.42
CA PRO A 201 -6.40 15.54 9.27
C PRO A 201 -7.08 14.49 8.39
N THR A 202 -6.35 13.86 7.47
CA THR A 202 -6.83 12.77 6.61
C THR A 202 -6.86 11.41 7.30
N ASP A 203 -6.26 11.28 8.49
CA ASP A 203 -6.34 10.07 9.32
C ASP A 203 -7.57 10.06 10.24
N CYS A 204 -8.40 11.12 10.20
CA CYS A 204 -9.62 11.25 10.99
C CYS A 204 -10.88 11.05 10.14
N HIS A 205 -11.67 10.02 10.47
CA HIS A 205 -12.80 9.56 9.68
C HIS A 205 -14.11 9.53 10.47
N LEU A 206 -15.20 9.83 9.78
CA LEU A 206 -16.59 9.72 10.23
C LEU A 206 -17.30 8.59 9.49
N ALA A 207 -18.49 8.19 9.96
CA ALA A 207 -19.31 7.19 9.28
C ALA A 207 -19.80 7.66 7.89
N ASP A 208 -20.04 8.96 7.74
CA ASP A 208 -20.49 9.54 6.47
C ASP A 208 -19.32 9.66 5.49
N ARG A 209 -19.50 9.05 4.32
CA ARG A 209 -18.51 9.09 3.25
C ARG A 209 -18.68 10.31 2.37
N ASP A 210 -17.57 10.76 1.81
CA ASP A 210 -17.57 11.72 0.72
C ASP A 210 -18.45 11.22 -0.44
N VAL A 211 -19.31 12.10 -0.93
CA VAL A 211 -20.12 11.84 -2.11
C VAL A 211 -19.23 11.52 -3.33
N LEU A 212 -19.77 10.69 -4.23
CA LEU A 212 -19.08 10.35 -5.48
C LEU A 212 -18.79 11.62 -6.27
N GLN A 213 -17.53 11.79 -6.65
CA GLN A 213 -17.08 12.92 -7.47
C GLN A 213 -17.51 12.73 -8.92
N THR A 214 -17.51 13.81 -9.71
CA THR A 214 -17.81 13.75 -11.15
C THR A 214 -16.93 12.74 -11.88
N SER A 215 -15.65 12.64 -11.52
CA SER A 215 -14.73 11.64 -12.08
C SER A 215 -15.17 10.20 -11.80
N ASP A 216 -15.68 9.94 -10.60
CA ASP A 216 -16.16 8.62 -10.19
C ASP A 216 -17.37 8.22 -11.04
N TRP A 217 -18.32 9.14 -11.22
CA TRP A 217 -19.49 8.94 -12.09
C TRP A 217 -19.11 8.73 -13.55
N LEU A 218 -18.14 9.47 -14.08
CA LEU A 218 -17.66 9.28 -15.45
C LEU A 218 -17.11 7.86 -15.66
N VAL A 219 -16.26 7.38 -14.76
CA VAL A 219 -15.68 6.03 -14.86
C VAL A 219 -16.78 4.96 -14.71
N LEU A 220 -17.70 5.13 -13.77
CA LEU A 220 -18.85 4.23 -13.61
C LEU A 220 -19.73 4.18 -14.87
N MET A 221 -19.98 5.31 -15.52
CA MET A 221 -20.73 5.36 -16.78
C MET A 221 -20.00 4.60 -17.90
N VAL A 222 -18.68 4.72 -18.00
CA VAL A 222 -17.90 3.98 -18.99
C VAL A 222 -17.96 2.47 -18.72
N ILE A 223 -17.80 2.05 -17.46
CA ILE A 223 -17.93 0.64 -17.06
C ILE A 223 -19.34 0.13 -17.38
N ALA A 224 -20.38 0.89 -17.03
CA ALA A 224 -21.77 0.54 -17.32
C ALA A 224 -22.02 0.42 -18.84
N MET A 225 -21.44 1.30 -19.65
CA MET A 225 -21.52 1.22 -21.11
C MET A 225 -20.84 -0.05 -21.66
N ILE A 226 -19.67 -0.41 -21.13
CA ILE A 226 -18.97 -1.65 -21.52
C ILE A 226 -19.79 -2.88 -21.12
N LEU A 227 -20.34 -2.91 -19.90
CA LEU A 227 -21.19 -4.00 -19.43
C LEU A 227 -22.49 -4.11 -20.24
N PHE A 228 -23.11 -2.98 -20.57
CA PHE A 228 -24.32 -2.93 -21.39
C PHE A 228 -24.05 -3.44 -22.81
N THR A 229 -22.99 -2.96 -23.46
CA THR A 229 -22.60 -3.41 -24.81
C THR A 229 -22.24 -4.89 -24.83
N ALA A 230 -21.54 -5.38 -23.80
CA ALA A 230 -21.24 -6.79 -23.63
C ALA A 230 -22.51 -7.65 -23.43
N ALA A 231 -23.45 -7.19 -22.59
CA ALA A 231 -24.71 -7.88 -22.35
C ALA A 231 -25.59 -7.93 -23.60
N LEU A 232 -25.73 -6.79 -24.29
CA LEU A 232 -26.48 -6.70 -25.55
C LEU A 232 -25.85 -7.59 -26.62
N SER A 233 -24.54 -7.49 -26.82
CA SER A 233 -23.80 -8.32 -27.77
C SER A 233 -23.94 -9.82 -27.47
N THR A 234 -23.80 -10.22 -26.22
CA THR A 234 -23.94 -11.62 -25.79
C THR A 234 -25.36 -12.13 -26.02
N THR A 235 -26.37 -11.30 -25.78
CA THR A 235 -27.77 -11.64 -26.03
C THR A 235 -28.02 -11.81 -27.53
N LEU A 236 -27.56 -10.90 -28.38
CA LEU A 236 -27.67 -11.01 -29.84
C LEU A 236 -26.92 -12.22 -30.38
N ASP A 237 -25.75 -12.53 -29.81
CA ASP A 237 -24.96 -13.71 -30.17
C ASP A 237 -25.75 -15.01 -29.93
N ILE A 238 -26.24 -15.19 -28.70
CA ILE A 238 -26.95 -16.42 -28.31
C ILE A 238 -28.31 -16.52 -28.98
N ALA A 239 -29.07 -15.43 -29.03
CA ALA A 239 -30.46 -15.45 -29.50
C ALA A 239 -30.59 -15.46 -31.02
N TYR A 240 -29.65 -14.85 -31.75
CA TYR A 240 -29.77 -14.64 -33.19
C TYR A 240 -28.56 -15.12 -33.97
N PHE A 241 -27.38 -14.53 -33.73
CA PHE A 241 -26.22 -14.74 -34.59
C PHE A 241 -25.76 -16.19 -34.64
N ARG A 242 -25.87 -16.95 -33.54
CA ARG A 242 -25.46 -18.35 -33.52
C ARG A 242 -26.27 -19.25 -34.45
N HIS A 243 -27.56 -18.94 -34.65
CA HIS A 243 -28.42 -19.68 -35.57
C HIS A 243 -28.20 -19.21 -37.01
N GLU A 244 -28.22 -17.91 -37.23
CA GLU A 244 -28.17 -17.29 -38.56
C GLU A 244 -26.78 -17.42 -39.22
N LEU A 245 -25.69 -17.23 -38.46
CA LEU A 245 -24.31 -17.30 -38.98
C LEU A 245 -23.78 -18.73 -39.10
N LYS A 246 -24.59 -19.74 -38.78
CA LYS A 246 -24.24 -21.12 -39.06
C LYS A 246 -24.15 -21.37 -40.58
N ASP A 247 -25.03 -20.72 -41.33
CA ASP A 247 -25.23 -20.98 -42.76
C ASP A 247 -24.69 -19.85 -43.66
N ARG A 248 -24.21 -18.74 -43.08
CA ARG A 248 -23.58 -17.63 -43.83
C ARG A 248 -22.44 -16.96 -43.08
N ARG A 249 -21.58 -16.24 -43.83
CA ARG A 249 -20.53 -15.41 -43.23
C ARG A 249 -21.11 -14.13 -42.62
N ALA A 250 -20.55 -13.73 -41.48
CA ALA A 250 -20.88 -12.50 -40.79
C ALA A 250 -20.44 -11.26 -41.57
N THR A 251 -21.33 -10.28 -41.69
CA THR A 251 -21.02 -8.93 -42.19
C THR A 251 -20.12 -8.18 -41.21
N MET A 252 -19.53 -7.05 -41.64
CA MET A 252 -18.61 -6.27 -40.80
C MET A 252 -19.27 -5.76 -39.51
N GLY A 253 -20.54 -5.34 -39.59
CA GLY A 253 -21.30 -4.90 -38.42
C GLY A 253 -21.59 -6.05 -37.44
N GLU A 254 -21.91 -7.24 -37.96
CA GLU A 254 -22.13 -8.44 -37.14
C GLU A 254 -20.83 -8.91 -36.46
N GLN A 255 -19.69 -8.83 -37.16
CA GLN A 255 -18.38 -9.12 -36.57
C GLN A 255 -18.02 -8.13 -35.45
N ALA A 256 -18.29 -6.84 -35.66
CA ALA A 256 -18.10 -5.82 -34.63
C ALA A 256 -19.01 -6.07 -33.42
N ALA A 257 -20.28 -6.41 -33.63
CA ALA A 257 -21.20 -6.77 -32.57
C ALA A 257 -20.69 -7.99 -31.79
N LEU A 258 -20.34 -9.09 -32.47
CA LEU A 258 -19.81 -10.32 -31.87
C LEU A 258 -18.49 -10.11 -31.10
N SER A 259 -17.73 -9.06 -31.42
CA SER A 259 -16.46 -8.76 -30.75
C SER A 259 -16.64 -8.43 -29.27
N PHE A 260 -17.83 -8.00 -28.84
CA PHE A 260 -18.17 -7.74 -27.44
C PHE A 260 -18.89 -8.91 -26.76
N SER A 261 -19.15 -10.02 -27.45
CA SER A 261 -19.89 -11.15 -26.87
C SER A 261 -19.01 -11.89 -25.87
N VAL A 262 -19.44 -11.90 -24.61
CA VAL A 262 -18.76 -12.63 -23.53
C VAL A 262 -18.80 -14.13 -23.80
N PHE A 263 -19.86 -14.64 -24.40
CA PHE A 263 -20.00 -16.07 -24.69
C PHE A 263 -19.01 -16.55 -25.75
N THR A 264 -18.97 -15.87 -26.91
CA THR A 264 -18.05 -16.25 -28.01
C THR A 264 -16.60 -16.01 -27.62
N ASN A 265 -16.29 -14.88 -26.98
CA ASN A 265 -14.94 -14.61 -26.50
C ASN A 265 -14.53 -15.55 -25.36
N GLY A 266 -15.46 -15.90 -24.46
CA GLY A 266 -15.23 -16.85 -23.37
C GLY A 266 -14.91 -18.26 -23.89
N LYS A 267 -15.64 -18.73 -24.92
CA LYS A 267 -15.31 -19.99 -25.60
C LYS A 267 -13.92 -19.99 -26.22
N LYS A 268 -13.50 -18.86 -26.81
CA LYS A 268 -12.15 -18.72 -27.36
C LYS A 268 -11.09 -18.68 -26.26
N LEU A 269 -11.35 -17.94 -25.18
CA LEU A 269 -10.42 -17.76 -24.05
C LEU A 269 -10.19 -19.07 -23.28
N LEU A 270 -11.25 -19.86 -23.10
CA LEU A 270 -11.22 -21.14 -22.39
C LEU A 270 -10.86 -22.32 -23.30
N ASN A 271 -10.60 -22.09 -24.59
CA ASN A 271 -10.19 -23.14 -25.50
C ASN A 271 -8.72 -23.52 -25.24
N LEU A 272 -8.49 -24.78 -24.88
CA LEU A 272 -7.15 -25.32 -24.64
C LEU A 272 -6.46 -25.84 -25.92
N GLN A 273 -7.17 -25.88 -27.05
CA GLN A 273 -6.59 -26.27 -28.33
C GLN A 273 -5.63 -25.19 -28.82
N GLN A 274 -4.38 -25.58 -29.04
CA GLN A 274 -3.37 -24.68 -29.57
C GLN A 274 -3.05 -24.99 -31.03
N GLY A 275 -2.81 -23.94 -31.82
CA GLY A 275 -2.43 -24.08 -33.22
C GLY A 275 -1.03 -24.67 -33.38
N ALA A 276 -0.76 -25.29 -34.54
CA ALA A 276 0.54 -25.90 -34.83
C ALA A 276 1.73 -24.91 -34.75
N ASP A 277 1.48 -23.61 -34.93
CA ASP A 277 2.49 -22.54 -34.87
C ASP A 277 2.75 -21.99 -33.45
N SER A 278 2.12 -22.56 -32.42
CA SER A 278 2.23 -22.07 -31.03
C SER A 278 3.50 -22.58 -30.33
N ILE A 279 4.15 -21.71 -29.56
CA ILE A 279 5.32 -22.07 -28.75
C ILE A 279 4.85 -22.36 -27.32
N ASN A 280 4.47 -23.61 -27.07
CA ASN A 280 3.79 -24.04 -25.83
C ASN A 280 4.56 -23.73 -24.54
N CYS A 281 5.90 -23.86 -24.55
CA CYS A 281 6.72 -23.60 -23.36
C CYS A 281 6.59 -22.15 -22.85
N LEU A 282 6.27 -21.19 -23.74
CA LEU A 282 6.06 -19.79 -23.35
C LEU A 282 4.84 -19.62 -22.43
N ASN A 283 3.83 -20.47 -22.55
CA ASN A 283 2.66 -20.42 -21.67
C ASN A 283 3.04 -20.87 -20.24
N GLY A 284 3.87 -21.92 -20.12
CA GLY A 284 4.40 -22.35 -18.83
C GLY A 284 5.28 -21.27 -18.18
N LEU A 285 6.18 -20.66 -18.95
CA LEU A 285 7.00 -19.53 -18.48
C LEU A 285 6.13 -18.38 -17.98
N LYS A 286 5.11 -17.96 -18.74
CA LYS A 286 4.17 -16.92 -18.30
C LYS A 286 3.47 -17.29 -17.00
N PHE A 287 3.00 -18.53 -16.85
CA PHE A 287 2.32 -18.96 -15.64
C PHE A 287 3.22 -18.81 -14.41
N PHE A 288 4.44 -19.34 -14.46
CA PHE A 288 5.39 -19.23 -13.34
C PHE A 288 5.80 -17.77 -13.08
N SER A 289 6.07 -16.97 -14.11
CA SER A 289 6.43 -15.57 -13.95
C SER A 289 5.29 -14.73 -13.39
N ILE A 290 4.04 -14.92 -13.85
CA ILE A 290 2.86 -14.23 -13.27
C ILE A 290 2.70 -14.61 -11.80
N GLY A 291 2.81 -15.90 -11.46
CA GLY A 291 2.76 -16.36 -10.07
C GLY A 291 3.84 -15.71 -9.20
N TRP A 292 5.05 -15.56 -9.76
CA TRP A 292 6.17 -14.89 -9.08
C TRP A 292 5.92 -13.39 -8.88
N VAL A 293 5.40 -12.67 -9.88
CA VAL A 293 4.99 -11.26 -9.77
C VAL A 293 3.95 -11.09 -8.65
N VAL A 294 2.90 -11.92 -8.64
CA VAL A 294 1.83 -11.86 -7.64
C VAL A 294 2.38 -12.11 -6.23
N LEU A 295 3.25 -13.11 -6.08
CA LEU A 295 3.92 -13.40 -4.80
C LEU A 295 4.74 -12.19 -4.31
N GLY A 296 5.56 -11.61 -5.19
CA GLY A 296 6.39 -10.45 -4.87
C GLY A 296 5.59 -9.24 -4.43
N HIS A 297 4.57 -8.87 -5.21
CA HIS A 297 3.70 -7.74 -4.85
C HIS A 297 2.94 -7.98 -3.55
N ARG A 298 2.44 -9.20 -3.30
CA ARG A 298 1.74 -9.50 -2.04
C ARG A 298 2.64 -9.26 -0.83
N TYR A 299 3.86 -9.78 -0.85
CA TYR A 299 4.79 -9.57 0.27
C TYR A 299 5.27 -8.13 0.39
N ARG A 300 5.41 -7.41 -0.74
CA ARG A 300 5.71 -5.98 -0.71
C ARG A 300 4.62 -5.18 0.01
N TYR A 301 3.34 -5.42 -0.31
CA TYR A 301 2.24 -4.72 0.36
C TYR A 301 2.11 -5.14 1.83
N ILE A 302 2.28 -6.43 2.17
CA ILE A 302 2.32 -6.88 3.57
C ILE A 302 3.41 -6.13 4.37
N ALA A 303 4.58 -5.88 3.77
CA ALA A 303 5.65 -5.16 4.44
C ALA A 303 5.32 -3.67 4.70
N GLN A 304 4.26 -3.14 4.10
CA GLN A 304 3.75 -1.79 4.33
C GLN A 304 2.55 -1.78 5.31
N GLU A 305 1.98 -2.93 5.61
CA GLU A 305 0.89 -3.08 6.59
C GLU A 305 1.45 -3.13 8.03
N PRO A 306 0.66 -2.78 9.05
CA PRO A 306 1.01 -2.97 10.45
C PRO A 306 1.36 -4.44 10.76
N VAL A 307 2.58 -4.69 11.26
CA VAL A 307 3.07 -6.03 11.64
C VAL A 307 3.34 -6.09 13.14
N ASP A 308 2.89 -7.16 13.80
CA ASP A 308 3.00 -7.36 15.25
C ASP A 308 4.35 -7.95 15.71
N ASN A 309 5.20 -8.36 14.77
CA ASN A 309 6.40 -9.15 15.04
C ASN A 309 7.61 -8.75 14.18
N LEU A 310 7.75 -7.44 13.94
CA LEU A 310 8.74 -6.86 13.04
C LEU A 310 10.19 -7.33 13.33
N ILE A 311 10.54 -7.61 14.59
CA ILE A 311 11.89 -8.13 14.95
C ILE A 311 12.20 -9.46 14.25
N LYS A 312 11.20 -10.33 14.04
CA LYS A 312 11.39 -11.61 13.34
C LYS A 312 11.59 -11.44 11.83
N MET A 313 11.22 -10.29 11.29
CA MET A 313 11.33 -10.02 9.86
C MET A 313 12.79 -9.92 9.45
N ALA A 314 13.60 -9.11 10.13
CA ALA A 314 15.02 -8.89 9.79
C ALA A 314 15.86 -10.18 9.61
N PRO A 315 15.86 -11.16 10.54
CA PRO A 315 16.56 -12.43 10.32
C PRO A 315 15.88 -13.30 9.26
N ALA A 316 14.55 -13.25 9.12
CA ALA A 316 13.85 -13.97 8.06
C ALA A 316 14.24 -13.45 6.67
N LEU A 317 14.46 -12.15 6.50
CA LEU A 317 14.88 -11.56 5.23
C LEU A 317 16.24 -12.09 4.76
N LYS A 318 17.13 -12.52 5.67
CA LYS A 318 18.44 -13.09 5.32
C LYS A 318 18.37 -14.52 4.80
N GLN A 319 17.22 -15.19 4.89
CA GLN A 319 17.06 -16.57 4.42
C GLN A 319 17.02 -16.63 2.89
N TRP A 320 17.76 -17.57 2.30
CA TRP A 320 17.81 -17.76 0.84
C TRP A 320 16.42 -17.99 0.23
N SER A 321 15.50 -18.64 0.95
CA SER A 321 14.13 -18.87 0.48
C SER A 321 13.34 -17.57 0.30
N LYS A 322 13.65 -16.54 1.09
CA LYS A 322 13.01 -15.22 0.98
C LYS A 322 13.62 -14.38 -0.14
N MET A 323 14.83 -14.70 -0.60
CA MET A 323 15.43 -14.04 -1.78
C MET A 323 14.59 -14.20 -3.03
N VAL A 324 13.90 -15.33 -3.19
CA VAL A 324 12.95 -15.52 -4.30
C VAL A 324 11.89 -14.41 -4.29
N ILE A 325 11.39 -14.01 -3.12
CA ILE A 325 10.40 -12.94 -3.00
C ILE A 325 11.02 -11.57 -3.31
N PHE A 326 12.20 -11.27 -2.77
CA PHE A 326 12.90 -10.00 -3.02
C PHE A 326 13.33 -9.82 -4.47
N SER A 327 13.70 -10.90 -5.14
CA SER A 327 14.07 -10.91 -6.56
C SER A 327 12.87 -10.99 -7.50
N ALA A 328 11.64 -10.88 -7.00
CA ALA A 328 10.45 -10.90 -7.84
C ALA A 328 10.46 -9.92 -9.03
N PRO A 329 11.09 -8.73 -8.98
CA PRO A 329 11.23 -7.89 -10.17
C PRO A 329 11.90 -8.59 -11.36
N LEU A 330 12.81 -9.55 -11.14
CA LEU A 330 13.48 -10.32 -12.21
C LEU A 330 12.51 -11.22 -12.99
N SER A 331 11.35 -11.55 -12.42
CA SER A 331 10.31 -12.28 -13.15
C SER A 331 9.86 -11.54 -14.42
N VAL A 332 9.98 -10.20 -14.41
CA VAL A 332 9.60 -9.33 -15.53
C VAL A 332 10.47 -9.57 -16.77
N ASP A 333 11.74 -9.96 -16.58
CA ASP A 333 12.66 -10.26 -17.68
C ASP A 333 12.15 -11.39 -18.57
N THR A 334 11.36 -12.31 -18.01
CA THR A 334 10.70 -13.36 -18.80
C THR A 334 9.71 -12.77 -19.79
N PHE A 335 8.96 -11.74 -19.42
CA PHE A 335 8.03 -11.06 -20.33
C PHE A 335 8.76 -10.26 -21.39
N PHE A 336 9.87 -9.58 -21.04
CA PHE A 336 10.71 -8.89 -22.02
C PHE A 336 11.32 -9.86 -23.03
N MET A 337 11.84 -11.00 -22.57
CA MET A 337 12.34 -12.07 -23.43
C MET A 337 11.25 -12.59 -24.36
N ILE A 338 10.05 -12.89 -23.84
CA ILE A 338 8.90 -13.34 -24.65
C ILE A 338 8.51 -12.29 -25.69
N SER A 339 8.44 -11.02 -25.29
CA SER A 339 8.11 -9.88 -26.17
C SER A 339 9.11 -9.77 -27.32
N GLY A 340 10.42 -9.80 -27.02
CA GLY A 340 11.49 -9.77 -28.02
C GLY A 340 11.48 -10.99 -28.95
N LEU A 341 11.36 -12.20 -28.39
CA LEU A 341 11.30 -13.45 -29.15
C LEU A 341 10.14 -13.45 -30.15
N LEU A 342 8.92 -13.12 -29.69
CA LEU A 342 7.73 -13.12 -30.53
C LEU A 342 7.79 -12.02 -31.59
N ASN A 343 8.34 -10.85 -31.24
CA ASN A 343 8.53 -9.76 -32.19
C ASN A 343 9.50 -10.16 -33.32
N MET A 344 10.65 -10.73 -32.97
CA MET A 344 11.64 -11.20 -33.93
C MET A 344 11.10 -12.36 -34.78
N TYR A 345 10.44 -13.34 -34.16
CA TYR A 345 9.81 -14.45 -34.86
C TYR A 345 8.81 -13.98 -35.91
N GLN A 346 7.91 -13.06 -35.54
CA GLN A 346 6.91 -12.52 -36.45
C GLN A 346 7.53 -11.69 -37.57
N PHE A 347 8.57 -10.91 -37.26
CA PHE A 347 9.32 -10.16 -38.26
C PHE A 347 10.01 -11.08 -39.26
N MET A 348 10.73 -12.10 -38.81
CA MET A 348 11.39 -13.07 -39.68
C MET A 348 10.39 -13.84 -40.53
N ARG A 349 9.23 -14.22 -39.96
CA ARG A 349 8.13 -14.86 -40.71
C ARG A 349 7.54 -13.93 -41.78
N THR A 350 7.46 -12.64 -41.52
CA THR A 350 7.04 -11.65 -42.52
C THR A 350 8.10 -11.50 -43.61
N ARG A 351 9.38 -11.43 -43.23
CA ARG A 351 10.48 -11.26 -44.18
C ARG A 351 10.77 -12.50 -45.02
N SER A 352 10.47 -13.70 -44.53
CA SER A 352 10.58 -14.92 -45.33
C SER A 352 9.56 -14.95 -46.49
N LYS A 353 8.40 -14.30 -46.31
CA LYS A 353 7.37 -14.16 -47.34
C LYS A 353 7.55 -12.91 -48.20
N LYS A 354 7.96 -11.79 -47.61
CA LYS A 354 8.12 -10.48 -48.27
C LYS A 354 9.52 -9.93 -48.03
N ARG A 355 10.37 -10.03 -49.06
CA ARG A 355 11.79 -9.61 -49.00
C ARG A 355 12.01 -8.08 -48.93
N SER A 356 11.02 -7.26 -49.23
CA SER A 356 11.12 -5.79 -49.11
C SER A 356 10.77 -5.33 -47.70
N TYR A 357 11.49 -4.36 -47.14
CA TYR A 357 11.14 -3.69 -45.88
C TYR A 357 10.69 -2.25 -46.16
N SER A 358 9.60 -1.82 -45.52
CA SER A 358 9.12 -0.44 -45.58
C SER A 358 8.99 0.13 -44.16
N PRO A 359 9.51 1.34 -43.88
CA PRO A 359 9.34 1.99 -42.57
C PRO A 359 7.87 2.20 -42.18
N VAL A 360 6.97 2.29 -43.17
CA VAL A 360 5.52 2.39 -42.91
C VAL A 360 4.99 1.16 -42.19
N GLU A 361 5.52 -0.04 -42.50
CA GLU A 361 5.13 -1.28 -41.82
C GLU A 361 5.45 -1.23 -40.32
N THR A 362 6.57 -0.59 -39.96
CA THR A 362 6.99 -0.38 -38.57
C THR A 362 6.07 0.61 -37.86
N ILE A 363 5.74 1.74 -38.50
CA ILE A 363 4.79 2.73 -37.95
C ILE A 363 3.41 2.09 -37.70
N VAL A 364 2.91 1.31 -38.67
CA VAL A 364 1.63 0.58 -38.51
C VAL A 364 1.72 -0.41 -37.34
N SER A 365 2.85 -1.09 -37.17
CA SER A 365 3.07 -2.00 -36.05
C SER A 365 3.04 -1.27 -34.70
N TYR A 366 3.63 -0.07 -34.61
CA TYR A 366 3.59 0.78 -33.41
C TYR A 366 2.17 1.21 -33.07
N ILE A 367 1.43 1.73 -34.05
CA ILE A 367 0.04 2.15 -33.86
C ILE A 367 -0.82 0.96 -33.41
N HIS A 368 -0.68 -0.19 -34.06
CA HIS A 368 -1.45 -1.39 -33.71
C HIS A 368 -1.15 -1.86 -32.29
N ARG A 369 0.11 -1.85 -31.86
CA ARG A 369 0.47 -2.21 -30.47
C ARG A 369 -0.09 -1.21 -29.47
N PHE A 370 0.02 0.08 -29.76
CA PHE A 370 -0.52 1.14 -28.90
C PHE A 370 -2.04 1.01 -28.74
N VAL A 371 -2.79 0.91 -29.84
CA VAL A 371 -4.26 0.76 -29.81
C VAL A 371 -4.70 -0.55 -29.13
N ARG A 372 -3.88 -1.60 -29.19
CA ARG A 372 -4.17 -2.88 -28.51
C ARG A 372 -4.05 -2.79 -26.98
N ILE A 373 -3.04 -2.10 -26.47
CA ILE A 373 -2.69 -2.11 -25.04
C ILE A 373 -3.35 -0.94 -24.30
N THR A 374 -3.22 0.27 -24.86
CA THR A 374 -3.57 1.53 -24.20
C THR A 374 -5.01 1.59 -23.69
N PRO A 375 -6.06 1.07 -24.37
CA PRO A 375 -7.42 1.14 -23.84
C PRO A 375 -7.61 0.42 -22.50
N SER A 376 -7.05 -0.79 -22.37
CA SER A 376 -7.10 -1.55 -21.12
C SER A 376 -6.29 -0.88 -20.01
N TYR A 377 -5.16 -0.28 -20.38
CA TYR A 377 -4.28 0.42 -19.45
C TYR A 377 -4.91 1.74 -18.97
N ALA A 378 -5.55 2.50 -19.86
CA ALA A 378 -6.30 3.71 -19.53
C ALA A 378 -7.45 3.42 -18.56
N MET A 379 -8.16 2.30 -18.73
CA MET A 379 -9.17 1.87 -17.77
C MET A 379 -8.58 1.56 -16.39
N ALA A 380 -7.43 0.88 -16.33
CA ALA A 380 -6.75 0.60 -15.06
C ALA A 380 -6.28 1.89 -14.35
N ILE A 381 -5.76 2.85 -15.11
CA ILE A 381 -5.40 4.19 -14.58
C ILE A 381 -6.64 4.90 -14.05
N ALA A 382 -7.72 4.94 -14.84
CA ALA A 382 -8.97 5.58 -14.45
C ALA A 382 -9.60 4.95 -13.19
N PHE A 383 -9.57 3.62 -13.10
CA PHE A 383 -10.00 2.88 -11.92
C PHE A 383 -9.16 3.24 -10.68
N THR A 384 -7.84 3.27 -10.82
CA THR A 384 -6.91 3.58 -9.72
C THR A 384 -7.03 5.04 -9.26
N SER A 385 -7.26 5.96 -10.19
CA SER A 385 -7.42 7.39 -9.88
C SER A 385 -8.77 7.75 -9.24
N THR A 386 -9.76 6.84 -9.28
CA THR A 386 -11.14 7.12 -8.82
C THR A 386 -11.66 6.00 -7.92
N LEU A 387 -12.13 4.91 -8.52
CA LEU A 387 -12.94 3.87 -7.88
C LEU A 387 -12.17 3.04 -6.86
N LEU A 388 -10.86 2.80 -7.06
CA LEU A 388 -10.06 2.01 -6.12
C LEU A 388 -10.16 2.59 -4.72
N TYR A 389 -9.95 3.91 -4.57
CA TYR A 389 -10.07 4.61 -3.30
C TYR A 389 -11.43 4.40 -2.62
N ARG A 390 -12.52 4.24 -3.39
CA ARG A 390 -13.89 4.04 -2.87
C ARG A 390 -14.20 2.61 -2.43
N MET A 391 -13.34 1.64 -2.73
CA MET A 391 -13.60 0.22 -2.41
C MET A 391 -13.31 -0.14 -0.95
N GLY A 392 -12.50 0.66 -0.26
CA GLY A 392 -12.20 0.50 1.15
C GLY A 392 -12.60 1.74 1.94
N ASP A 393 -12.30 1.70 3.24
CA ASP A 393 -12.62 2.73 4.20
C ASP A 393 -11.66 2.65 5.38
N GLY A 394 -11.62 3.72 6.17
CA GLY A 394 -10.76 3.87 7.33
C GLY A 394 -9.38 4.46 7.01
N PRO A 395 -8.70 4.96 8.04
CA PRO A 395 -7.49 5.75 7.87
C PRO A 395 -6.31 4.95 7.30
N GLU A 396 -6.21 3.66 7.60
CA GLU A 396 -5.16 2.80 7.02
C GLU A 396 -5.35 2.61 5.51
N TRP A 397 -6.59 2.48 5.05
CA TRP A 397 -6.90 2.43 3.62
C TRP A 397 -6.50 3.73 2.93
N ASP A 398 -6.76 4.85 3.57
CA ASP A 398 -6.39 6.18 3.08
C ASP A 398 -4.87 6.34 3.01
N ARG A 399 -4.12 5.99 4.06
CA ARG A 399 -2.65 6.00 4.08
C ARG A 399 -2.06 5.19 2.91
N MET A 400 -2.66 4.04 2.58
CA MET A 400 -2.18 3.18 1.50
C MET A 400 -2.60 3.64 0.10
N ILE A 401 -3.87 4.02 -0.09
CA ILE A 401 -4.47 4.19 -1.42
C ILE A 401 -4.56 5.65 -1.85
N ARG A 402 -4.69 6.61 -0.93
CA ARG A 402 -4.78 8.04 -1.25
C ARG A 402 -3.52 8.56 -1.97
N PRO A 403 -2.28 8.21 -1.57
CA PRO A 403 -1.08 8.62 -2.32
C PRO A 403 -1.11 8.08 -3.75
N VAL A 404 -1.44 6.79 -3.92
CA VAL A 404 -1.55 6.15 -5.23
C VAL A 404 -2.62 6.83 -6.10
N GLN A 405 -3.76 7.19 -5.50
CA GLN A 405 -4.82 7.92 -6.19
C GLN A 405 -4.33 9.29 -6.67
N ASN A 406 -3.64 10.05 -5.81
CA ASN A 406 -3.13 11.38 -6.11
C ASN A 406 -2.06 11.37 -7.20
N ASP A 407 -1.13 10.41 -7.14
CA ASP A 407 -0.11 10.20 -8.17
C ASP A 407 -0.75 9.85 -9.51
N CYS A 408 -1.84 9.08 -9.51
CA CYS A 408 -2.61 8.80 -10.72
C CYS A 408 -3.41 9.99 -11.23
N LYS A 409 -4.00 10.83 -10.37
CA LYS A 409 -4.72 12.03 -10.78
C LYS A 409 -3.82 13.06 -11.46
N THR A 410 -2.58 13.19 -11.00
CA THR A 410 -1.62 14.17 -11.54
C THR A 410 -0.74 13.59 -12.65
N GLY A 411 -0.35 12.32 -12.53
CA GLY A 411 0.64 11.66 -13.39
C GLY A 411 0.10 10.70 -14.45
N TRP A 412 -1.23 10.55 -14.63
CA TRP A 412 -1.82 9.58 -15.57
C TRP A 412 -1.25 9.66 -17.01
N TRP A 413 -0.87 10.84 -17.47
CA TRP A 413 -0.43 11.05 -18.84
C TRP A 413 0.97 10.46 -19.10
N TYR A 414 1.84 10.41 -18.10
CA TYR A 414 3.15 9.75 -18.20
C TYR A 414 3.00 8.27 -18.54
N ASN A 415 1.99 7.63 -17.93
CA ASN A 415 1.65 6.23 -18.17
C ASN A 415 1.11 6.03 -19.59
N ILE A 416 0.19 6.89 -20.06
CA ILE A 416 -0.37 6.80 -21.42
C ILE A 416 0.70 7.04 -22.50
N LEU A 417 1.69 7.90 -22.23
CA LEU A 417 2.84 8.11 -23.12
C LEU A 417 3.93 7.05 -22.97
N TYR A 418 3.80 6.10 -22.04
CA TYR A 418 4.78 5.05 -21.75
C TYR A 418 6.16 5.60 -21.37
N ILE A 419 6.19 6.66 -20.54
CA ILE A 419 7.43 7.32 -20.08
C ILE A 419 7.53 7.41 -18.55
N ASN A 420 6.64 6.72 -17.81
CA ASN A 420 6.59 6.77 -16.35
C ASN A 420 7.77 6.08 -15.64
N ASN A 421 8.76 5.58 -16.37
CA ASN A 421 9.99 4.98 -15.87
C ASN A 421 11.24 5.85 -16.13
N ILE A 422 11.09 7.09 -16.61
CA ILE A 422 12.21 7.99 -16.97
C ILE A 422 12.15 9.25 -16.12
N GLY A 423 12.99 9.33 -15.08
CA GLY A 423 13.19 10.56 -14.29
C GLY A 423 11.93 11.04 -13.55
N ILE A 424 11.09 10.11 -13.11
CA ILE A 424 9.86 10.40 -12.35
C ILE A 424 9.90 9.63 -11.03
N ASP A 425 9.84 10.37 -9.92
CA ASP A 425 9.84 9.79 -8.58
C ASP A 425 8.44 9.32 -8.17
N ASN A 426 7.40 10.09 -8.53
CA ASN A 426 6.00 9.77 -8.23
C ASN A 426 5.26 9.36 -9.51
N TYR A 427 5.10 8.05 -9.72
CA TYR A 427 4.43 7.51 -10.91
C TYR A 427 3.16 6.74 -10.55
N CYS A 428 2.13 6.94 -11.38
CA CYS A 428 0.86 6.24 -11.24
C CYS A 428 1.06 4.74 -11.38
N MET A 429 0.61 3.97 -10.39
CA MET A 429 0.73 2.50 -10.30
C MET A 429 2.16 1.98 -10.42
N LEU A 430 2.72 1.54 -9.29
CA LEU A 430 4.07 0.99 -9.20
C LEU A 430 4.35 -0.05 -10.30
N GLN A 431 3.49 -1.06 -10.41
CA GLN A 431 3.63 -2.18 -11.34
C GLN A 431 3.61 -1.80 -12.83
N SER A 432 3.37 -0.54 -13.18
CA SER A 432 3.19 -0.12 -14.56
C SER A 432 4.51 0.21 -15.30
N TRP A 433 5.62 0.35 -14.57
CA TRP A 433 6.94 0.68 -15.14
C TRP A 433 7.37 -0.31 -16.23
N TYR A 434 7.07 -1.60 -16.09
CA TYR A 434 7.51 -2.61 -17.05
C TYR A 434 6.80 -2.44 -18.39
N LEU A 435 5.56 -1.97 -18.37
CA LEU A 435 4.79 -1.78 -19.59
C LEU A 435 5.39 -0.66 -20.44
N SER A 436 5.91 0.38 -19.78
CA SER A 436 6.67 1.46 -20.41
C SER A 436 8.00 0.97 -20.97
N ALA A 437 8.76 0.20 -20.20
CA ALA A 437 10.00 -0.41 -20.67
C ALA A 437 9.77 -1.34 -21.90
N ASP A 438 8.72 -2.17 -21.87
CA ASP A 438 8.35 -3.06 -22.97
C ASP A 438 7.96 -2.30 -24.25
N MET A 439 7.22 -1.20 -24.11
CA MET A 439 6.86 -0.35 -25.25
C MET A 439 8.10 0.38 -25.82
N GLN A 440 8.97 0.91 -24.96
CA GLN A 440 10.21 1.58 -25.36
C GLN A 440 11.17 0.60 -26.08
N MET A 441 11.37 -0.59 -25.53
CA MET A 441 12.16 -1.65 -26.18
C MET A 441 11.54 -2.06 -27.52
N PHE A 442 10.22 -2.09 -27.62
CA PHE A 442 9.56 -2.36 -28.90
C PHE A 442 9.78 -1.25 -29.94
N TRP A 443 9.79 0.02 -29.53
CA TRP A 443 10.13 1.13 -30.43
C TRP A 443 11.59 1.10 -30.86
N ALA A 444 12.49 0.62 -30.00
CA ALA A 444 13.90 0.42 -30.32
C ALA A 444 14.15 -0.86 -31.15
N ALA A 445 13.25 -1.86 -31.07
CA ALA A 445 13.48 -3.19 -31.64
C ALA A 445 13.87 -3.21 -33.13
N PRO A 446 13.31 -2.36 -34.03
CA PRO A 446 13.74 -2.34 -35.42
C PRO A 446 15.21 -1.97 -35.62
N LEU A 447 15.81 -1.21 -34.70
CA LEU A 447 17.23 -0.87 -34.75
C LEU A 447 18.11 -2.11 -34.70
N LEU A 448 17.70 -3.13 -33.92
CA LEU A 448 18.39 -4.41 -33.84
C LEU A 448 17.93 -5.40 -34.92
N MET A 449 16.62 -5.48 -35.16
CA MET A 449 16.04 -6.50 -36.04
C MET A 449 16.36 -6.26 -37.52
N TYR A 450 16.41 -5.00 -37.96
CA TYR A 450 16.68 -4.68 -39.35
C TYR A 450 18.12 -5.00 -39.77
N PRO A 451 19.19 -4.58 -39.06
CA PRO A 451 20.56 -4.99 -39.36
C PRO A 451 20.74 -6.50 -39.29
N LEU A 452 20.17 -7.17 -38.28
CA LEU A 452 20.28 -8.62 -38.14
C LEU A 452 19.71 -9.38 -39.34
N TRP A 453 18.63 -8.88 -39.93
CA TRP A 453 18.05 -9.47 -41.15
C TRP A 453 18.78 -9.04 -42.44
N ARG A 454 19.16 -7.77 -42.58
CA ARG A 454 19.71 -7.21 -43.82
C ARG A 454 21.22 -7.45 -43.98
N TRP A 455 21.95 -7.40 -42.86
CA TRP A 455 23.41 -7.47 -42.73
C TRP A 455 23.78 -8.30 -41.48
N PRO A 456 23.71 -9.64 -41.55
CA PRO A 456 23.77 -10.50 -40.37
C PRO A 456 25.04 -10.33 -39.54
N ILE A 457 26.20 -10.08 -40.18
CA ILE A 457 27.45 -9.82 -39.46
C ILE A 457 27.34 -8.55 -38.59
N VAL A 458 26.79 -7.47 -39.14
CA VAL A 458 26.59 -6.21 -38.39
C VAL A 458 25.61 -6.44 -37.25
N GLY A 459 24.51 -7.13 -37.49
CA GLY A 459 23.54 -7.45 -36.45
C GLY A 459 24.09 -8.35 -35.35
N TYR A 460 24.96 -9.32 -35.65
CA TYR A 460 25.62 -10.14 -34.63
C TYR A 460 26.59 -9.33 -33.78
N VAL A 461 27.38 -8.44 -34.40
CA VAL A 461 28.28 -7.53 -33.67
C VAL A 461 27.47 -6.59 -32.78
N GLU A 462 26.42 -5.97 -33.30
CA GLU A 462 25.50 -5.12 -32.54
C GLU A 462 24.89 -5.87 -31.35
N THR A 463 24.39 -7.09 -31.57
CA THR A 463 23.82 -7.93 -30.51
C THR A 463 24.83 -8.22 -29.42
N PHE A 464 26.07 -8.56 -29.78
CA PHE A 464 27.13 -8.85 -28.82
C PHE A 464 27.51 -7.61 -28.00
N LEU A 465 27.59 -6.44 -28.65
CA LEU A 465 27.85 -5.17 -27.96
C LEU A 465 26.72 -4.80 -27.00
N LEU A 466 25.46 -4.92 -27.42
CA LEU A 466 24.30 -4.66 -26.56
C LEU A 466 24.23 -5.63 -25.38
N LEU A 467 24.54 -6.92 -25.61
CA LEU A 467 24.62 -7.91 -24.53
C LEU A 467 25.72 -7.53 -23.52
N GLY A 468 26.91 -7.17 -24.01
CA GLY A 468 27.99 -6.67 -23.16
C GLY A 468 27.59 -5.43 -22.36
N ALA A 469 26.94 -4.46 -23.01
CA ALA A 469 26.44 -3.25 -22.36
C ALA A 469 25.36 -3.56 -21.30
N SER A 470 24.48 -4.53 -21.56
CA SER A 470 23.43 -4.94 -20.61
C SER A 470 23.97 -5.56 -19.32
N VAL A 471 25.16 -6.17 -19.38
CA VAL A 471 25.86 -6.71 -18.20
C VAL A 471 26.70 -5.62 -17.53
N ALA A 472 27.40 -4.81 -18.33
CA ALA A 472 28.30 -3.78 -17.83
C ALA A 472 27.55 -2.63 -17.13
N ALA A 473 26.41 -2.18 -17.67
CA ALA A 473 25.71 -1.02 -17.13
C ALA A 473 25.20 -1.23 -15.68
N PRO A 474 24.47 -2.31 -15.34
CA PRO A 474 24.07 -2.57 -13.96
C PRO A 474 25.27 -2.75 -13.01
N LEU A 475 26.35 -3.38 -13.49
CA LEU A 475 27.59 -3.56 -12.71
C LEU A 475 28.23 -2.20 -12.38
N LEU A 476 28.38 -1.33 -13.38
CA LEU A 476 28.96 0.00 -13.21
C LEU A 476 28.10 0.89 -12.31
N VAL A 477 26.77 0.83 -12.45
CA VAL A 477 25.82 1.54 -11.57
C VAL A 477 25.98 1.04 -10.13
N SER A 478 26.03 -0.28 -9.93
CA SER A 478 26.19 -0.87 -8.59
C SER A 478 27.51 -0.46 -7.93
N LEU A 479 28.60 -0.40 -8.70
CA LEU A 479 29.91 0.06 -8.22
C LEU A 479 29.93 1.56 -7.93
N HIS A 480 29.28 2.38 -8.77
CA HIS A 480 29.27 3.83 -8.61
C HIS A 480 28.44 4.29 -7.40
N PHE A 481 27.29 3.67 -7.19
CA PHE A 481 26.39 4.00 -6.08
C PHE A 481 26.62 3.14 -4.83
N GLU A 482 27.68 2.32 -4.81
CA GLU A 482 28.02 1.41 -3.71
C GLU A 482 26.83 0.56 -3.24
N ILE A 483 25.99 0.11 -4.19
CA ILE A 483 24.75 -0.59 -3.87
C ILE A 483 25.12 -1.94 -3.24
N PRO A 484 24.76 -2.20 -1.96
CA PRO A 484 25.04 -3.48 -1.33
C PRO A 484 24.29 -4.59 -2.07
N ALA A 485 24.98 -5.72 -2.31
CA ALA A 485 24.37 -6.85 -2.99
C ALA A 485 23.10 -7.29 -2.23
N PRO A 486 21.92 -7.34 -2.87
CA PRO A 486 20.67 -7.74 -2.21
C PRO A 486 20.67 -9.23 -1.83
N ILE A 487 21.62 -9.99 -2.37
CA ILE A 487 21.80 -11.41 -2.11
C ILE A 487 22.90 -11.55 -1.06
N PRO A 488 22.62 -12.13 0.12
CA PRO A 488 23.67 -12.61 1.01
C PRO A 488 24.30 -13.85 0.35
N VAL A 489 25.20 -13.63 -0.62
CA VAL A 489 25.98 -14.72 -1.25
C VAL A 489 27.03 -15.23 -0.26
N THR A 490 27.39 -14.42 0.74
CA THR A 490 28.21 -14.84 1.86
C THR A 490 27.39 -14.73 3.14
N ALA A 491 27.09 -15.88 3.73
CA ALA A 491 26.99 -15.96 5.17
C ALA A 491 28.40 -15.69 5.73
N ASP A 492 28.82 -14.43 5.77
CA ASP A 492 29.98 -14.04 6.57
C ASP A 492 29.54 -14.14 8.03
N GLY A 493 29.62 -15.37 8.56
CA GLY A 493 29.47 -15.67 9.97
C GLY A 493 30.63 -15.17 10.82
N ASP A 494 31.68 -14.60 10.21
CA ASP A 494 32.96 -14.35 10.89
C ASP A 494 33.52 -12.92 10.79
N ARG A 495 32.82 -11.95 10.17
CA ARG A 495 33.26 -10.54 10.25
C ARG A 495 32.73 -9.87 11.52
N LYS A 496 33.42 -10.13 12.63
CA LYS A 496 33.52 -9.19 13.76
C LYS A 496 34.28 -7.95 13.27
N THR A 497 33.60 -6.83 13.17
CA THR A 497 34.20 -5.49 13.25
C THR A 497 33.38 -4.65 14.20
#